data_AF-A0A7C3NAR6-F1
#
_entry.id   AF-A0A7C3NAR6-F1
#
_cell.length_a   1.000
_cell.length_b   1.000
_cell.length_c   1.000
_cell.angle_alpha   90.00
_cell.angle_beta   90.00
_cell.angle_gamma   90.00
#
_symmetry.space_group_name_H-M   'P 1'
#
loop_
_entity.id
_entity.type
_entity.pdbx_description
1 polymer ?
#
loop_
_entity_poly.entity_id
_entity_poly.type
_entity_poly.pdbx_seq_one_letter_code
_entity_poly.pdbx_strand_id
1 'polypeptide(L)'
;MTAKRIHYPRTTGQQRKRLFELWEETGNISEACRKAHVGRGTFYYWKPRFDKAGYDGLTEFENHAPDEPSRIAPEIEQAVIEMKQAHPDWGKKRSVHELAKNNNWVPVVSPNTVKRILTEAGLWARIEEEVKKK
;
A
#
# COMPACT_ATOMS: atom_id res chain seq x y z
N MET A 1 23.93 34.18 12.89
CA MET A 1 24.10 32.79 13.38
C MET A 1 23.19 31.88 12.57
N THR A 2 23.73 31.06 11.67
CA THR A 2 22.93 30.18 10.81
C THR A 2 22.45 28.99 11.62
N ALA A 3 21.14 28.88 11.83
CA ALA A 3 20.58 27.74 12.56
C ALA A 3 20.85 26.45 11.77
N LYS A 4 21.70 25.57 12.33
CA LYS A 4 21.95 24.24 11.77
C LYS A 4 20.62 23.48 11.76
N ARG A 5 20.03 23.30 10.59
CA ARG A 5 18.81 22.49 10.42
C ARG A 5 19.20 21.02 10.60
N ILE A 6 19.04 20.50 11.81
CA ILE A 6 19.22 19.08 12.09
C ILE A 6 18.05 18.36 11.41
N HIS A 7 18.37 17.50 10.44
CA HIS A 7 17.38 16.62 9.82
C HIS A 7 17.08 15.48 10.78
N TYR A 8 15.80 15.32 11.13
CA TYR A 8 15.31 14.16 11.86
C TYR A 8 14.63 13.23 10.84
N PRO A 9 15.08 11.98 10.68
CA PRO A 9 14.41 11.01 9.81
C PRO A 9 12.99 10.72 10.34
N ARG A 10 12.17 10.03 9.53
CA ARG A 10 10.85 9.58 9.99
C ARG A 10 11.00 8.77 11.29
N THR A 11 10.23 9.14 12.30
CA THR A 11 10.33 8.51 13.62
C THR A 11 9.67 7.14 13.66
N THR A 12 10.28 6.20 14.38
CA THR A 12 9.70 4.88 14.59
C THR A 12 8.58 4.93 15.66
N GLY A 13 7.74 3.89 15.73
CA GLY A 13 6.72 3.78 16.79
C GLY A 13 7.32 3.83 18.18
N GLN A 14 8.47 3.17 18.37
CA GLN A 14 9.20 3.17 19.64
C GLN A 14 9.73 4.56 20.00
N GLN A 15 10.28 5.32 19.05
CA GLN A 15 10.73 6.70 19.30
C GLN A 15 9.57 7.63 19.67
N ARG A 16 8.41 7.45 19.01
CA ARG A 16 7.18 8.19 19.34
C ARG A 16 6.69 7.84 20.74
N LYS A 17 6.62 6.55 21.07
CA LYS A 17 6.27 6.10 22.43
C LYS A 17 7.19 6.72 23.48
N ARG A 18 8.51 6.65 23.26
CA ARG A 18 9.50 7.20 24.18
C ARG A 18 9.37 8.72 24.35
N LEU A 19 9.04 9.45 23.29
CA LEU A 19 8.77 10.89 23.35
C LEU A 19 7.62 11.22 24.31
N PHE A 20 6.51 10.48 24.22
CA PHE A 20 5.33 10.74 25.04
C PHE A 20 5.54 10.30 26.50
N GLU A 21 6.20 9.17 26.75
CA GLU A 21 6.64 8.77 28.10
C GLU A 21 7.47 9.87 28.77
N LEU A 22 8.50 10.37 28.07
CA LEU A 22 9.36 11.43 28.59
C LEU A 22 8.61 12.75 28.79
N TRP A 23 7.59 13.04 27.99
CA TRP A 23 6.76 14.22 28.15
C TRP A 23 5.84 14.09 29.37
N GLU A 24 5.26 12.93 29.62
CA GLU A 24 4.47 12.65 30.83
C GLU A 24 5.34 12.76 32.11
N GLU A 25 6.60 12.30 32.05
CA GLU A 25 7.55 12.41 33.17
C GLU A 25 8.02 13.85 33.44
N THR A 26 8.31 14.63 32.39
CA THR A 26 8.97 15.94 32.53
C THR A 26 8.02 17.13 32.49
N GLY A 27 6.80 16.96 31.94
CA GLY A 27 5.88 18.06 31.65
C GLY A 27 6.40 19.08 30.62
N ASN A 28 7.58 18.88 30.04
CA ASN A 28 8.24 19.84 29.17
C ASN A 28 8.51 19.26 27.77
N ILE A 29 7.82 19.83 26.77
CA ILE A 29 7.91 19.40 25.36
C ILE A 29 9.34 19.50 24.83
N SER A 30 10.05 20.59 25.15
CA SER A 30 11.40 20.83 24.61
C SER A 30 12.43 19.86 25.19
N GLU A 31 12.27 19.51 26.47
CA GLU A 31 13.13 18.54 27.14
C GLU A 31 12.86 17.12 26.63
N ALA A 32 11.59 16.72 26.54
CA ALA A 32 11.18 15.43 26.01
C ALA A 32 11.66 15.23 24.57
N CYS A 33 11.49 16.22 23.69
CA CYS A 33 11.95 16.16 22.29
C CYS A 33 13.47 15.99 22.20
N ARG A 34 14.23 16.69 23.04
CA ARG A 34 15.70 16.59 23.08
C ARG A 34 16.18 15.23 23.59
N LYS A 35 15.56 14.71 24.66
CA LYS A 35 15.87 13.39 25.22
C LYS A 35 15.48 12.24 24.28
N ALA A 36 14.37 12.38 23.55
CA ALA A 36 13.91 11.41 22.56
C ALA A 36 14.61 11.55 21.19
N HIS A 37 15.50 12.52 21.00
CA HIS A 37 16.16 12.83 19.72
C HIS A 37 15.18 13.05 18.55
N VAL A 38 14.07 13.75 18.81
CA VAL A 38 13.03 14.05 17.82
C VAL A 38 12.79 15.55 17.72
N GLY A 39 12.39 16.00 16.53
CA GLY A 39 11.99 17.40 16.32
C GLY A 39 10.67 17.73 17.00
N ARG A 40 10.51 18.98 17.46
CA ARG A 40 9.25 19.48 18.05
C ARG A 40 8.05 19.36 17.11
N GLY A 41 8.26 19.44 15.79
CA GLY A 41 7.21 19.24 14.80
C GLY A 41 6.57 17.85 14.88
N THR A 42 7.35 16.82 15.23
CA THR A 42 6.86 15.47 15.47
C THR A 42 5.89 15.44 16.64
N PHE A 43 6.20 16.10 17.75
CA PHE A 43 5.30 16.15 18.92
C PHE A 43 3.92 16.70 18.54
N TYR A 44 3.88 17.86 17.89
CA TYR A 44 2.59 18.48 17.50
C TYR A 44 1.84 17.68 16.43
N TYR A 45 2.55 17.01 15.53
CA TYR A 45 1.92 16.12 14.56
C TYR A 45 1.27 14.89 15.22
N TRP A 46 1.89 14.32 16.26
CA TRP A 46 1.40 13.12 16.94
C TRP A 46 0.45 13.38 18.10
N LYS A 47 0.48 14.58 18.71
CA LYS A 47 -0.34 14.93 19.87
C LYS A 47 -1.84 14.68 19.67
N PRO A 48 -2.48 15.07 18.55
CA PRO A 48 -3.91 14.79 18.35
C PRO A 48 -4.23 13.29 18.26
N ARG A 49 -3.30 12.48 17.77
CA ARG A 49 -3.46 11.01 17.67
C ARG A 49 -3.33 10.35 19.03
N PHE A 50 -2.37 10.81 19.82
CA PHE A 50 -2.22 10.40 21.22
C PHE A 50 -3.46 10.77 22.04
N ASP A 51 -4.03 11.96 21.85
CA ASP A 51 -5.24 12.37 22.58
C ASP A 51 -6.48 11.54 22.23
N LYS A 52 -6.55 11.02 20.99
CA LYS A 52 -7.68 10.22 20.51
C LYS A 52 -7.59 8.74 20.89
N ALA A 53 -6.40 8.15 20.78
CA ALA A 53 -6.19 6.70 20.88
C ALA A 53 -5.04 6.29 21.82
N GLY A 54 -4.49 7.24 22.59
CA GLY A 54 -3.37 6.99 23.49
C GLY A 54 -2.14 6.48 22.76
N TYR A 55 -1.48 5.50 23.38
CA TYR A 55 -0.27 4.87 22.84
C TYR A 55 -0.50 4.10 21.54
N ASP A 56 -1.69 3.54 21.32
CA ASP A 56 -2.02 2.82 20.07
C ASP A 56 -2.09 3.79 18.87
N GLY A 57 -2.43 5.06 19.13
CA GLY A 57 -2.40 6.14 18.14
C GLY A 57 -0.99 6.53 17.68
N LEU A 58 0.07 6.02 18.31
CA LEU A 58 1.48 6.31 17.99
C LEU A 58 2.15 5.22 17.15
N THR A 59 1.44 4.15 16.80
CA THR A 59 2.04 2.94 16.23
C THR A 59 2.38 3.11 14.76
N GLU A 60 1.43 3.56 13.94
CA GLU A 60 1.57 3.63 12.48
C GLU A 60 1.30 5.03 11.95
N PHE A 61 1.97 5.38 10.84
CA PHE A 61 1.63 6.58 10.09
C PHE A 61 0.34 6.32 9.32
N GLU A 62 -0.46 7.37 9.13
CA GLU A 62 -1.54 7.31 8.14
C GLU A 62 -0.93 6.94 6.79
N ASN A 63 -1.36 5.79 6.26
CA ASN A 63 -1.00 5.40 4.93
C ASN A 63 -1.84 6.27 3.98
N HIS A 64 -1.18 7.14 3.21
CA HIS A 64 -1.86 7.94 2.18
C HIS A 64 -2.13 7.13 0.91
N ALA A 65 -1.65 5.88 0.83
CA ALA A 65 -2.04 4.99 -0.25
C ALA A 65 -3.53 4.66 -0.10
N PRO A 66 -4.33 4.70 -1.18
CA PRO A 66 -5.68 4.17 -1.14
C PRO A 66 -5.60 2.68 -0.77
N ASP A 67 -6.43 2.25 0.19
CA ASP A 67 -6.53 0.84 0.60
C ASP A 67 -6.90 -0.07 -0.59
N GLU A 68 -7.54 0.49 -1.62
CA GLU A 68 -7.92 -0.20 -2.84
C GLU A 68 -7.40 0.56 -4.08
N PRO A 69 -6.15 0.35 -4.51
CA PRO A 69 -5.59 1.03 -5.66
C PRO A 69 -6.24 0.53 -6.95
N SER A 70 -7.07 1.37 -7.58
CA SER A 70 -7.74 1.16 -8.88
C SER A 70 -8.65 -0.09 -8.93
N ARG A 71 -9.83 0.03 -8.31
CA ARG A 71 -10.91 -0.96 -8.47
C ARG A 71 -11.36 -0.98 -9.93
N ILE A 72 -11.13 -2.09 -10.61
CA ILE A 72 -11.70 -2.35 -11.92
C ILE A 72 -13.15 -2.76 -11.68
N ALA A 73 -14.05 -2.48 -12.62
CA ALA A 73 -15.44 -2.92 -12.45
C ALA A 73 -15.45 -4.46 -12.26
N PRO A 74 -16.18 -4.98 -11.26
CA PRO A 74 -16.19 -6.41 -10.95
C PRO A 74 -16.65 -7.27 -12.14
N GLU A 75 -17.48 -6.70 -13.01
CA GLU A 75 -17.92 -7.28 -14.28
C GLU A 75 -16.73 -7.64 -15.19
N ILE A 76 -15.72 -6.77 -15.26
CA ILE A 76 -14.54 -6.96 -16.10
C ILE A 76 -13.62 -8.02 -15.46
N GLU A 77 -13.49 -8.02 -14.14
CA GLU A 77 -12.71 -9.03 -13.41
C GLU A 77 -13.29 -10.42 -13.64
N GLN A 78 -14.62 -10.54 -13.53
CA GLN A 78 -15.34 -11.78 -13.78
C GLN A 78 -15.19 -12.24 -15.24
N ALA A 79 -15.34 -11.33 -16.21
CA ALA A 79 -15.13 -11.65 -17.63
C ALA A 79 -13.70 -12.15 -17.92
N VAL A 80 -12.69 -11.58 -17.25
CA VAL A 80 -11.29 -12.04 -17.35
C VAL A 80 -11.13 -13.46 -16.80
N ILE A 81 -11.75 -13.75 -15.66
CA ILE A 81 -11.71 -15.07 -15.00
C ILE A 81 -12.38 -16.13 -15.87
N GLU A 82 -13.61 -15.88 -16.33
CA GLU A 82 -14.38 -16.79 -17.18
C GLU A 82 -13.65 -17.09 -18.48
N MET A 83 -13.08 -16.07 -19.12
CA MET A 83 -12.30 -16.23 -20.33
C MET A 83 -11.04 -17.09 -20.10
N LYS A 84 -10.38 -16.96 -18.93
CA LYS A 84 -9.22 -17.81 -18.60
C LYS A 84 -9.64 -19.26 -18.32
N GLN A 85 -10.80 -19.48 -17.73
CA GLN A 85 -11.36 -20.82 -17.51
C GLN A 85 -11.78 -21.48 -18.82
N ALA A 86 -12.41 -20.74 -19.73
CA ALA A 86 -12.79 -21.24 -21.05
C ALA A 86 -11.57 -21.51 -21.95
N HIS A 87 -10.50 -20.72 -21.81
CA HIS A 87 -9.30 -20.82 -22.63
C HIS A 87 -8.01 -20.76 -21.79
N PRO A 88 -7.60 -21.88 -21.15
CA PRO A 88 -6.41 -21.93 -20.32
C PRO A 88 -5.11 -21.58 -21.06
N ASP A 89 -5.01 -21.89 -22.36
CA ASP A 89 -3.82 -21.63 -23.19
C ASP A 89 -3.59 -20.14 -23.47
N TRP A 90 -4.58 -19.28 -23.21
CA TRP A 90 -4.48 -17.88 -23.54
C TRP A 90 -3.56 -17.15 -22.56
N GLY A 91 -2.53 -16.53 -23.12
CA GLY A 91 -1.67 -15.59 -22.41
C GLY A 91 -2.32 -14.21 -22.29
N LYS A 92 -1.81 -13.39 -21.36
CA LYS A 92 -2.34 -12.06 -21.03
C LYS A 92 -2.61 -11.13 -22.22
N LYS A 93 -1.78 -11.17 -23.28
CA LYS A 93 -1.97 -10.34 -24.48
C LYS A 93 -3.20 -10.78 -25.30
N ARG A 94 -3.41 -12.10 -25.41
CA ARG A 94 -4.53 -12.67 -26.14
C ARG A 94 -5.84 -12.41 -25.40
N SER A 95 -5.85 -12.59 -24.08
CA SER A 95 -6.98 -12.23 -23.22
C SER A 95 -7.41 -10.76 -23.41
N VAL A 96 -6.47 -9.81 -23.41
CA VAL A 96 -6.79 -8.39 -23.65
C VAL A 96 -7.37 -8.17 -25.04
N HIS A 97 -6.83 -8.83 -26.06
CA HIS A 97 -7.31 -8.70 -27.43
C HIS A 97 -8.77 -9.17 -27.58
N GLU A 98 -9.10 -10.32 -27.00
CA GLU A 98 -10.45 -10.89 -27.05
C GLU A 98 -11.44 -10.07 -26.22
N LEU A 99 -11.01 -9.52 -25.07
CA LEU A 99 -11.83 -8.57 -24.32
C LEU A 99 -12.10 -7.29 -25.09
N ALA A 100 -11.10 -6.75 -25.79
CA ALA A 100 -11.30 -5.58 -26.64
C ALA A 100 -12.27 -5.91 -27.79
N LYS A 101 -12.12 -7.07 -28.43
CA LYS A 101 -13.02 -7.54 -29.49
C LYS A 101 -14.48 -7.65 -29.02
N ASN A 102 -14.71 -8.21 -27.83
CA ASN A 102 -16.04 -8.31 -27.23
C ASN A 102 -16.61 -6.95 -26.82
N ASN A 103 -15.76 -5.94 -26.63
CA ASN A 103 -16.15 -4.58 -26.27
C ASN A 103 -15.92 -3.59 -27.44
N ASN A 104 -16.40 -3.92 -28.63
CA ASN A 104 -16.33 -3.04 -29.82
C ASN A 104 -14.92 -2.53 -30.17
N TRP A 105 -13.89 -3.37 -29.98
CA TRP A 105 -12.47 -3.03 -30.16
C TRP A 105 -11.92 -1.96 -29.20
N VAL A 106 -12.65 -1.64 -28.13
CA VAL A 106 -12.21 -0.68 -27.11
C VAL A 106 -11.42 -1.41 -26.02
N PRO A 107 -10.13 -1.08 -25.79
CA PRO A 107 -9.33 -1.71 -24.75
C PRO A 107 -9.86 -1.35 -23.35
N VAL A 108 -10.31 -2.36 -22.61
CA VAL A 108 -10.87 -2.19 -21.26
C VAL A 108 -9.79 -2.31 -20.17
N VAL A 109 -8.80 -3.18 -20.38
CA VAL A 109 -7.79 -3.53 -19.39
C VAL A 109 -6.41 -3.67 -20.01
N SER A 110 -5.37 -3.35 -19.24
CA SER A 110 -3.99 -3.59 -19.65
C SER A 110 -3.59 -5.07 -19.48
N PRO A 111 -2.60 -5.58 -20.22
CA PRO A 111 -2.13 -6.96 -20.03
C PRO A 111 -1.60 -7.24 -18.62
N ASN A 112 -1.03 -6.24 -17.93
CA ASN A 112 -0.57 -6.39 -16.55
C ASN A 112 -1.74 -6.39 -15.56
N THR A 113 -2.79 -5.65 -15.88
CA THR A 113 -4.05 -5.68 -15.14
C THR A 113 -4.70 -7.06 -15.20
N VAL A 114 -4.77 -7.67 -16.39
CA VAL A 114 -5.23 -9.07 -16.56
C VAL A 114 -4.37 -10.03 -15.74
N LYS A 115 -3.04 -9.89 -15.78
CA LYS A 115 -2.14 -10.70 -14.96
C LYS A 115 -2.44 -10.55 -13.46
N ARG A 116 -2.65 -9.32 -12.99
CA ARG A 116 -2.99 -9.03 -11.58
C ARG A 116 -4.27 -9.75 -11.18
N ILE A 117 -5.36 -9.55 -11.94
CA ILE A 117 -6.67 -10.19 -11.69
C ILE A 117 -6.53 -11.71 -11.63
N LEU A 118 -5.84 -12.32 -12.60
CA LEU A 118 -5.67 -13.77 -12.62
C LEU A 118 -4.76 -14.29 -11.51
N THR A 119 -3.82 -13.48 -11.02
CA THR A 119 -2.96 -13.83 -9.88
C THR A 119 -3.76 -13.78 -8.57
N GLU A 120 -4.59 -12.75 -8.38
CA GLU A 120 -5.50 -12.62 -7.25
C GLU A 120 -6.55 -13.75 -7.23
N ALA A 121 -7.04 -14.16 -8.40
CA ALA A 121 -7.95 -15.29 -8.55
C ALA A 121 -7.28 -16.68 -8.45
N GLY A 122 -5.95 -16.75 -8.29
CA GLY A 122 -5.20 -18.01 -8.23
C GLY A 122 -5.09 -18.78 -9.56
N LEU A 123 -5.53 -18.19 -10.68
CA LEU A 123 -5.53 -18.79 -12.02
C LEU A 123 -4.28 -18.45 -12.83
N TRP A 124 -3.33 -17.72 -12.23
CA TRP A 124 -2.05 -17.37 -12.81
C TRP A 124 -0.91 -18.04 -12.04
N ALA A 125 -0.79 -19.36 -12.20
CA ALA A 125 0.44 -20.06 -11.86
C ALA A 125 1.46 -19.84 -12.99
N ARG A 126 2.74 -19.70 -12.63
CA ARG A 126 3.86 -19.69 -13.58
C ARG A 126 3.71 -20.95 -14.44
N ILE A 127 3.48 -20.78 -15.74
CA ILE A 127 3.50 -21.91 -16.70
C ILE A 127 4.94 -22.43 -16.70
N GLU A 128 5.28 -23.29 -15.75
CA GLU A 128 6.51 -24.10 -15.75
C GLU A 128 6.20 -25.59 -15.88
N GLU A 129 4.94 -26.04 -15.88
CA GLU A 129 4.63 -27.48 -15.94
C GLU A 129 4.15 -28.04 -17.29
N GLU A 130 3.64 -27.24 -18.23
CA GLU A 130 3.10 -27.79 -19.49
C GLU A 130 4.07 -27.83 -20.68
N VAL A 131 5.34 -27.42 -20.51
CA VAL A 131 6.37 -27.62 -21.55
C VAL A 131 6.98 -29.04 -21.48
N LYS A 132 6.62 -29.87 -20.49
CA LYS A 132 7.22 -31.21 -20.31
C LYS A 132 6.47 -32.38 -20.93
N LYS A 133 5.40 -32.15 -21.70
CA LYS A 133 4.73 -33.22 -22.47
C LYS A 133 4.27 -32.74 -23.84
N LYS A 134 5.20 -32.69 -24.80
CA LYS A 134 4.95 -33.20 -26.16
C LYS A 134 6.25 -33.41 -26.91
#